data_AF-A0A422MUX9-F1
#
_entry.id   AF-A0A422MUX9-F1
#
_cell.length_a   1.000
_cell.length_b   1.000
_cell.length_c   1.000
_cell.angle_alpha   90.00
_cell.angle_beta   90.00
_cell.angle_gamma   90.00
#
_symmetry.space_group_name_H-M   'P 1'
#
loop_
_entity.id
_entity.type
_entity.pdbx_description
1 polymer ?
#
loop_
_entity_poly.entity_id
_entity_poly.type
_entity_poly.pdbx_seq_one_letter_code
_entity_poly.pdbx_strand_id
1 'polypeptide(L)'
;MQDYLREIEGTLARKNERKSTLLYKLVKDNAEQERLLRLGVRSLPTNPLDATDVKVVKYVLFKLKRDIADKIARLRDPQLLSIETHGEVVIRAKNDEINHLIAKKNPWEGRLAALSGKSYKMVSSNKLYFGCAKELPEAQAEMRKSETENTDDVLNESESVSSDSQSSEDLSSYFNDVYFEQLAASDSEESLCRIERNKELSLRLEDEHNSEGVSLKRDREGNSVYVVDVNLPPEDEFRRRLLDAKREVLQKRLEALRK
;
A
#
# COMPACT_ATOMS: atom_id res chain seq x y z
N MET A 1 8.46 -3.50 -48.21
CA MET A 1 8.03 -2.70 -47.02
C MET A 1 9.21 -2.16 -46.23
N GLN A 2 10.28 -2.93 -46.02
CA GLN A 2 11.49 -2.45 -45.34
C GLN A 2 12.17 -1.30 -46.10
N ASP A 3 12.11 -1.32 -47.44
CA ASP A 3 12.73 -0.30 -48.29
C ASP A 3 12.08 1.09 -48.11
N TYR A 4 10.74 1.16 -48.04
CA TYR A 4 10.01 2.41 -47.78
C TYR A 4 10.26 3.00 -46.39
N LEU A 5 10.51 2.17 -45.37
CA LEU A 5 10.91 2.68 -44.05
C LEU A 5 12.33 3.26 -44.08
N ARG A 6 13.23 2.63 -44.83
CA ARG A 6 14.61 3.09 -45.02
C ARG A 6 14.67 4.39 -45.83
N GLU A 7 13.78 4.58 -46.80
CA GLU A 7 13.58 5.84 -47.51
C GLU A 7 13.06 6.97 -46.60
N ILE A 8 12.13 6.65 -45.69
CA ILE A 8 11.64 7.60 -44.67
C ILE A 8 12.76 7.96 -43.67
N GLU A 9 13.66 7.03 -43.37
CA GLU A 9 14.84 7.30 -42.53
C GLU A 9 15.81 8.31 -43.15
N GLY A 10 15.91 8.36 -44.48
CA GLY A 10 16.75 9.31 -45.21
C GLY A 10 16.09 10.67 -45.47
N THR A 11 14.75 10.75 -45.51
CA THR A 11 14.00 11.98 -45.87
C THR A 11 13.55 12.81 -44.68
N LEU A 12 13.18 12.19 -43.55
CA LEU A 12 12.76 12.89 -42.33
C LEU A 12 13.89 12.93 -41.30
N ALA A 13 14.44 14.12 -41.05
CA ALA A 13 15.57 14.31 -40.17
C ALA A 13 15.27 13.93 -38.70
N ARG A 14 14.09 14.31 -38.17
CA ARG A 14 13.77 14.12 -36.75
C ARG A 14 13.06 12.79 -36.50
N LYS A 15 13.48 12.10 -35.43
CA LYS A 15 12.90 10.79 -35.02
C LYS A 15 11.39 10.89 -34.70
N ASN A 16 10.93 12.02 -34.19
CA ASN A 16 9.51 12.20 -33.83
C ASN A 16 8.62 12.31 -35.07
N GLU A 17 9.09 13.01 -36.11
CA GLU A 17 8.39 13.12 -37.39
C GLU A 17 8.30 11.75 -38.06
N ARG A 18 9.41 10.99 -38.08
CA ARG A 18 9.42 9.59 -38.58
C ARG A 18 8.39 8.71 -37.88
N LYS A 19 8.31 8.76 -36.55
CA LYS A 19 7.34 7.99 -35.76
C LYS A 19 5.89 8.40 -36.02
N SER A 20 5.65 9.62 -36.49
CA SER A 20 4.31 10.13 -36.77
C SER A 20 3.74 9.67 -38.12
N THR A 21 4.61 9.20 -39.02
CA THR A 21 4.23 8.74 -40.36
C THR A 21 3.26 7.55 -40.32
N LEU A 22 2.36 7.50 -41.30
CA LEU A 22 1.35 6.43 -41.41
C LEU A 22 2.02 5.06 -41.60
N LEU A 23 3.08 5.00 -42.42
CA LEU A 23 3.81 3.76 -42.68
C LEU A 23 4.45 3.20 -41.40
N TYR A 24 5.08 4.07 -40.58
CA TYR A 24 5.67 3.65 -39.30
C TYR A 24 4.60 3.13 -38.33
N LYS A 25 3.45 3.81 -38.24
CA LYS A 25 2.32 3.37 -37.42
C LYS A 25 1.80 2.01 -37.87
N LEU A 26 1.56 1.83 -39.17
CA LEU A 26 1.10 0.57 -39.75
C LEU A 26 2.07 -0.58 -39.44
N VAL A 27 3.38 -0.37 -39.62
CA VAL A 27 4.38 -1.41 -39.34
C VAL A 27 4.41 -1.76 -37.86
N LYS A 28 4.33 -0.76 -36.99
CA LYS A 28 4.25 -0.98 -35.54
C LYS A 28 2.98 -1.77 -35.17
N ASP A 29 1.84 -1.39 -35.72
CA ASP A 29 0.55 -2.03 -35.46
C ASP A 29 0.55 -3.48 -35.97
N ASN A 30 1.13 -3.74 -37.15
CA ASN A 30 1.29 -5.09 -37.68
C ASN A 30 2.19 -5.96 -36.79
N ALA A 31 3.29 -5.40 -36.28
CA ALA A 31 4.18 -6.13 -35.36
C ALA A 31 3.50 -6.44 -34.01
N GLU A 32 2.65 -5.52 -33.53
CA GLU A 32 1.81 -5.76 -32.34
C GLU A 32 0.75 -6.84 -32.62
N GLN A 33 0.06 -6.77 -33.76
CA GLN A 33 -0.93 -7.77 -34.16
C GLN A 33 -0.31 -9.16 -34.33
N GLU A 34 0.86 -9.27 -34.98
CA GLU A 34 1.56 -10.55 -35.13
C GLU A 34 1.89 -11.17 -33.76
N ARG A 35 2.33 -10.36 -32.79
CA ARG A 35 2.54 -10.82 -31.41
C ARG A 35 1.26 -11.27 -30.73
N LEU A 36 0.16 -10.56 -30.94
CA LEU A 36 -1.15 -10.94 -30.40
C LEU A 36 -1.67 -12.25 -31.02
N LEU A 37 -1.47 -12.44 -32.33
CA LEU A 37 -1.77 -13.69 -33.03
C LEU A 37 -0.96 -14.88 -32.49
N ARG A 38 0.32 -14.68 -32.16
CA ARG A 38 1.13 -15.72 -31.49
C ARG A 38 0.60 -16.10 -30.10
N LEU A 39 -0.09 -15.18 -29.43
CA LEU A 39 -0.78 -15.43 -28.17
C LEU A 39 -2.21 -15.95 -28.37
N GLY A 40 -2.71 -16.02 -29.61
CA GLY A 40 -4.07 -16.47 -29.93
C GLY A 40 -5.19 -15.48 -29.60
N VAL A 41 -4.86 -14.20 -29.35
CA VAL A 41 -5.85 -13.19 -28.94
C VAL A 41 -5.91 -12.06 -29.97
N ARG A 42 -7.11 -11.49 -30.20
CA ARG A 42 -7.28 -10.33 -31.11
C ARG A 42 -6.90 -9.00 -30.46
N SER A 43 -7.13 -8.86 -29.16
CA SER A 43 -6.86 -7.65 -28.38
C SER A 43 -6.53 -8.01 -26.93
N LEU A 44 -5.70 -7.22 -26.26
CA LEU A 44 -5.42 -7.48 -24.84
C LEU A 44 -6.69 -7.29 -23.99
N PRO A 45 -7.01 -8.25 -23.10
CA PRO A 45 -8.13 -8.12 -22.19
C PRO A 45 -7.92 -6.92 -21.25
N THR A 46 -9.01 -6.19 -20.97
CA THR A 46 -8.97 -5.06 -20.03
C THR A 46 -9.16 -5.55 -18.59
N ASN A 47 -10.02 -6.56 -18.40
CA ASN A 47 -10.27 -7.16 -17.10
C ASN A 47 -9.37 -8.41 -16.90
N PRO A 48 -8.66 -8.55 -15.77
CA PRO A 48 -7.89 -9.73 -15.44
C PRO A 48 -8.69 -11.04 -15.45
N LEU A 49 -9.97 -11.00 -15.08
CA LEU A 49 -10.79 -12.21 -14.95
C LEU A 49 -11.08 -12.88 -16.30
N ASP A 50 -11.14 -12.08 -17.37
CA ASP A 50 -11.43 -12.54 -18.74
C ASP A 50 -10.26 -13.35 -19.33
N ALA A 51 -9.06 -13.17 -18.77
CA ALA A 51 -7.87 -13.89 -19.22
C ALA A 51 -7.78 -15.27 -18.57
N THR A 52 -7.93 -16.32 -19.38
CA THR A 52 -7.75 -17.72 -18.97
C THR A 52 -6.35 -18.24 -19.26
N ASP A 53 -5.70 -17.77 -20.34
CA ASP A 53 -4.36 -18.19 -20.70
C ASP A 53 -3.27 -17.45 -19.90
N VAL A 54 -2.38 -18.24 -19.30
CA VAL A 54 -1.21 -17.78 -18.56
C VAL A 54 -0.27 -16.95 -19.44
N LYS A 55 -0.12 -17.29 -20.73
CA LYS A 55 0.78 -16.56 -21.64
C LYS A 55 0.31 -15.13 -21.87
N VAL A 56 -1.00 -14.93 -22.02
CA VAL A 56 -1.63 -13.62 -22.20
C VAL A 56 -1.43 -12.77 -20.95
N VAL A 57 -1.71 -13.34 -19.77
CA VAL A 57 -1.52 -12.65 -18.48
C VAL A 57 -0.06 -12.24 -18.28
N LYS A 58 0.90 -13.12 -18.56
CA LYS A 58 2.34 -12.81 -18.49
C LYS A 58 2.72 -11.67 -19.43
N TYR A 59 2.16 -11.62 -20.64
CA TYR A 59 2.45 -10.56 -21.60
C TYR A 59 1.85 -9.21 -21.17
N VAL A 60 0.62 -9.19 -20.66
CA VAL A 60 0.02 -7.96 -20.09
C VAL A 60 0.85 -7.44 -18.92
N LEU A 61 1.26 -8.33 -18.01
CA LEU A 61 2.13 -7.98 -16.89
C LEU A 61 3.48 -7.45 -17.34
N PHE A 62 4.09 -8.05 -18.37
CA PHE A 62 5.33 -7.56 -18.94
C PHE A 62 5.18 -6.12 -19.47
N LYS A 63 4.10 -5.84 -20.20
CA LYS A 63 3.82 -4.50 -20.72
C LYS A 63 3.63 -3.48 -19.58
N LEU A 64 2.83 -3.82 -18.57
CA LEU A 64 2.62 -2.96 -17.40
C LEU A 64 3.92 -2.71 -16.61
N LYS A 65 4.71 -3.75 -16.34
CA LYS A 65 5.99 -3.64 -15.63
C LYS A 65 6.99 -2.77 -16.39
N ARG A 66 7.07 -2.93 -17.71
CA ARG A 66 7.92 -2.09 -18.57
C ARG A 66 7.47 -0.62 -18.52
N ASP A 67 6.18 -0.36 -18.69
CA ASP A 67 5.66 1.01 -18.69
C ASP A 67 5.80 1.69 -17.31
N ILE A 68 5.69 0.92 -16.21
CA ILE A 68 6.00 1.38 -14.84
C ILE A 68 7.48 1.74 -14.72
N ALA A 69 8.38 0.84 -15.13
CA ALA A 69 9.82 1.05 -15.05
C ALA A 69 10.27 2.29 -15.86
N ASP A 70 9.77 2.44 -17.08
CA ASP A 70 10.07 3.58 -17.94
C ASP A 70 9.63 4.92 -17.32
N LYS A 71 8.49 4.94 -16.60
CA LYS A 71 7.99 6.14 -15.92
C LYS A 71 8.75 6.43 -14.63
N ILE A 72 9.09 5.39 -13.85
CA ILE A 72 9.92 5.53 -12.65
C ILE A 72 11.30 6.07 -13.02
N ALA A 73 11.93 5.56 -14.09
CA ALA A 73 13.22 6.04 -14.57
C ALA A 73 13.19 7.55 -14.84
N ARG A 74 12.17 8.03 -15.56
CA ARG A 74 11.99 9.47 -15.83
C ARG A 74 11.78 10.31 -14.58
N LEU A 75 11.14 9.78 -13.55
CA LEU A 75 10.95 10.47 -12.26
C LEU A 75 12.22 10.47 -11.41
N ARG A 76 13.12 9.52 -11.63
CA ARG A 76 14.40 9.43 -10.93
C ARG A 76 15.44 10.38 -11.52
N ASP A 77 15.33 10.68 -12.81
CA ASP A 77 16.27 11.55 -13.53
C ASP A 77 15.96 13.05 -13.28
N PRO A 78 16.74 13.76 -12.45
CA PRO A 78 16.45 15.16 -12.09
C PRO A 78 16.62 16.12 -13.28
N GLN A 79 17.38 15.71 -14.31
CA GLN A 79 17.54 16.49 -15.54
C GLN A 79 16.29 16.46 -16.43
N LEU A 80 15.47 15.41 -16.32
CA LEU A 80 14.25 15.26 -17.12
C LEU A 80 13.04 15.81 -16.39
N LEU A 81 12.97 15.59 -15.07
CA LEU A 81 11.90 16.09 -14.22
C LEU A 81 12.51 16.55 -12.90
N SER A 82 12.29 17.82 -12.52
CA SER A 82 12.61 18.30 -11.18
C SER A 82 11.51 19.19 -10.65
N ILE A 83 11.40 19.28 -9.31
CA ILE A 83 10.42 20.13 -8.64
C ILE A 83 10.63 21.59 -9.04
N GLU A 84 11.88 22.02 -9.13
CA GLU A 84 12.24 23.39 -9.48
C GLU A 84 11.87 23.76 -10.92
N THR A 85 12.03 22.83 -11.86
CA THR A 85 11.83 23.13 -13.30
C THR A 85 10.40 22.90 -13.77
N HIS A 86 9.74 21.83 -13.30
CA HIS A 86 8.43 21.40 -13.78
C HIS A 86 7.32 21.62 -12.75
N GLY A 87 7.67 21.93 -11.50
CA GLY A 87 6.74 22.16 -10.41
C GLY A 87 6.26 20.87 -9.74
N GLU A 88 5.87 20.99 -8.48
CA GLU A 88 5.34 19.88 -7.67
C GLU A 88 4.08 19.25 -8.26
N VAL A 89 3.21 20.05 -8.89
CA VAL A 89 1.93 19.58 -9.44
C VAL A 89 2.14 18.55 -10.55
N VAL A 90 3.13 18.78 -11.42
CA VAL A 90 3.47 17.85 -12.51
C VAL A 90 4.04 16.56 -11.93
N ILE A 91 4.90 16.66 -10.92
CA ILE A 91 5.49 15.49 -10.26
C ILE A 91 4.42 14.66 -9.55
N ARG A 92 3.47 15.29 -8.86
CA ARG A 92 2.31 14.61 -8.27
C ARG A 92 1.51 13.86 -9.32
N ALA A 93 1.14 14.52 -10.42
CA ALA A 93 0.40 13.88 -11.50
C ALA A 93 1.15 12.69 -12.11
N LYS A 94 2.48 12.80 -12.27
CA LYS A 94 3.33 11.71 -12.78
C LYS A 94 3.45 10.56 -11.79
N ASN A 95 3.55 10.85 -10.50
CA ASN A 95 3.56 9.85 -9.45
C ASN A 95 2.21 9.12 -9.36
N ASP A 96 1.10 9.84 -9.46
CA ASP A 96 -0.26 9.28 -9.49
C ASP A 96 -0.47 8.39 -10.72
N GLU A 97 0.10 8.76 -11.87
CA GLU A 97 0.08 7.94 -13.09
C GLU A 97 0.79 6.59 -12.87
N ILE A 98 1.89 6.55 -12.11
CA ILE A 98 2.61 5.31 -11.76
C ILE A 98 1.81 4.50 -10.75
N ASN A 99 1.29 5.12 -9.70
CA ASN A 99 0.44 4.45 -8.71
C ASN A 99 -0.80 3.83 -9.37
N HIS A 100 -1.39 4.52 -10.35
CA HIS A 100 -2.50 3.98 -11.13
C HIS A 100 -2.10 2.75 -11.96
N LEU A 101 -0.89 2.73 -12.53
CA LEU A 101 -0.37 1.53 -13.22
C LEU A 101 -0.09 0.37 -12.25
N ILE A 102 0.44 0.66 -11.06
CA ILE A 102 0.67 -0.35 -10.01
C ILE A 102 -0.66 -0.94 -9.54
N ALA A 103 -1.66 -0.08 -9.27
CA ALA A 103 -3.00 -0.51 -8.92
C ALA A 103 -3.63 -1.39 -10.01
N LYS A 104 -3.38 -1.09 -11.29
CA LYS A 104 -3.78 -1.94 -12.42
C LYS A 104 -3.01 -3.26 -12.46
N LYS A 105 -1.72 -3.27 -12.16
CA LYS A 105 -0.84 -4.44 -12.16
C LYS A 105 -1.22 -5.48 -11.10
N ASN A 106 -1.58 -5.05 -9.89
CA ASN A 106 -1.82 -5.95 -8.75
C ASN A 106 -2.91 -7.02 -9.05
N PRO A 107 -4.09 -6.68 -9.60
CA PRO A 107 -5.08 -7.66 -10.04
C PRO A 107 -4.57 -8.68 -11.06
N TRP A 108 -3.70 -8.27 -11.99
CA TRP A 108 -3.09 -9.18 -12.97
C TRP A 108 -2.09 -10.14 -12.32
N GLU A 109 -1.35 -9.71 -11.30
CA GLU A 109 -0.46 -10.59 -10.55
C GLU A 109 -1.25 -11.60 -9.70
N GLY A 110 -2.35 -11.15 -9.07
CA GLY A 110 -3.30 -12.04 -8.40
C GLY A 110 -3.89 -13.08 -9.34
N ARG A 111 -4.29 -12.67 -10.57
CA ARG A 111 -4.77 -13.60 -11.59
C ARG A 111 -3.71 -14.60 -12.01
N LEU A 112 -2.47 -14.16 -12.24
CA LEU A 112 -1.36 -15.05 -12.60
C LEU A 112 -1.11 -16.09 -11.50
N ALA A 113 -1.12 -15.66 -10.24
CA ALA A 113 -0.96 -16.54 -9.09
C ALA A 113 -2.10 -17.56 -8.99
N ALA A 114 -3.36 -17.12 -9.17
CA ALA A 114 -4.52 -18.00 -9.20
C ALA A 114 -4.43 -19.07 -10.31
N LEU A 115 -4.02 -18.68 -11.53
CA LEU A 115 -3.81 -19.63 -12.64
C LEU A 115 -2.62 -20.57 -12.41
N SER A 116 -1.65 -20.15 -11.60
CA SER A 116 -0.44 -20.93 -11.29
C SER A 116 -0.55 -21.74 -9.99
N GLY A 117 -1.69 -21.66 -9.28
CA GLY A 117 -1.89 -22.30 -7.97
C GLY A 117 -1.03 -21.73 -6.83
N LYS A 118 -0.50 -20.52 -6.98
CA LYS A 118 0.32 -19.85 -5.95
C LYS A 118 -0.53 -18.92 -5.10
N SER A 119 -0.22 -18.81 -3.81
CA SER A 119 -0.81 -17.78 -2.96
C SER A 119 -0.28 -16.40 -3.38
N TYR A 120 -1.19 -15.43 -3.48
CA TYR A 120 -0.84 -14.04 -3.75
C TYR A 120 -1.18 -13.21 -2.53
N LYS A 121 -0.17 -12.57 -1.94
CA LYS A 121 -0.38 -11.53 -0.94
C LYS A 121 -0.61 -10.23 -1.68
N MET A 122 -1.78 -9.63 -1.45
CA MET A 122 -2.06 -8.31 -2.01
C MET A 122 -1.18 -7.29 -1.29
N VAL A 123 -0.33 -6.59 -2.04
CA VAL A 123 0.46 -5.49 -1.50
C VAL A 123 -0.51 -4.40 -1.07
N SER A 124 -0.36 -3.88 0.15
CA SER A 124 -1.18 -2.80 0.68
C SER A 124 -1.18 -1.61 -0.29
N SER A 125 -2.35 -0.98 -0.45
CA SER A 125 -2.59 0.07 -1.43
C SER A 125 -2.03 1.44 -1.02
N ASN A 126 -0.94 1.45 -0.25
CA ASN A 126 -0.32 2.68 0.19
C ASN A 126 0.26 3.42 -1.03
N LYS A 127 0.15 4.74 -1.02
CA LYS A 127 0.65 5.56 -2.12
C LYS A 127 2.17 5.49 -2.12
N LEU A 128 2.75 5.09 -3.24
CA LEU A 128 4.20 5.02 -3.38
C LEU A 128 4.71 6.32 -4.01
N TYR A 129 5.85 6.80 -3.54
CA TYR A 129 6.52 7.99 -4.07
C TYR A 129 7.89 7.60 -4.64
N PHE A 130 8.14 7.99 -5.89
CA PHE A 130 9.34 7.61 -6.64
C PHE A 130 10.19 8.83 -7.01
N GLY A 131 11.52 8.70 -6.93
CA GLY A 131 12.47 9.73 -7.36
C GLY A 131 12.18 11.08 -6.73
N CYS A 132 12.06 12.13 -7.56
CA CYS A 132 11.73 13.48 -7.11
C CYS A 132 10.38 13.58 -6.37
N ALA A 133 9.46 12.63 -6.56
CA ALA A 133 8.20 12.64 -5.82
C ALA A 133 8.39 12.32 -4.32
N LYS A 134 9.53 11.74 -3.91
CA LYS A 134 9.86 11.53 -2.50
C LYS A 134 10.17 12.83 -1.75
N GLU A 135 10.55 13.88 -2.47
CA GLU A 135 10.84 15.20 -1.89
C GLU A 135 9.58 16.00 -1.58
N LEU A 136 8.40 15.51 -2.01
CA LEU A 136 7.13 16.16 -1.72
C LEU A 136 6.83 16.12 -0.20
N PRO A 137 6.16 17.15 0.35
CA PRO A 137 5.82 17.21 1.77
C PRO A 137 5.01 16.00 2.27
N GLU A 138 4.09 15.49 1.42
CA GLU A 138 3.27 14.31 1.70
C GLU A 138 4.13 13.06 1.91
N ALA A 139 5.09 12.83 1.01
CA ALA A 139 5.99 11.68 1.06
C ALA A 139 6.89 11.72 2.30
N GLN A 140 7.42 12.90 2.64
CA GLN A 140 8.24 13.09 3.85
C GLN A 140 7.44 12.85 5.13
N ALA A 141 6.17 13.26 5.17
CA ALA A 141 5.29 13.00 6.30
C ALA A 141 4.99 11.50 6.45
N GLU A 142 4.80 10.77 5.36
CA GLU A 142 4.59 9.32 5.38
C GLU A 142 5.85 8.56 5.81
N MET A 143 7.04 8.94 5.31
CA MET A 143 8.30 8.29 5.73
C MET A 143 8.55 8.45 7.23
N ARG A 144 8.34 9.66 7.78
CA ARG A 144 8.49 9.92 9.22
C ARG A 144 7.52 9.11 10.08
N LYS A 145 6.30 8.85 9.59
CA LYS A 145 5.32 8.00 10.29
C LYS A 145 5.71 6.53 10.27
N SER A 146 6.21 6.04 9.12
CA SER A 146 6.69 4.65 9.03
C SER A 146 7.90 4.39 9.94
N GLU A 147 8.79 5.36 10.13
CA GLU A 147 9.92 5.23 11.06
C GLU A 147 9.47 5.11 12.52
N THR A 148 8.35 5.75 12.90
CA THR A 148 7.78 5.67 14.26
C THR A 148 6.90 4.45 14.49
N GLU A 149 6.33 3.83 13.45
CA GLU A 149 5.53 2.59 13.56
C GLU A 149 6.38 1.31 13.46
N ASN A 150 7.55 1.38 12.83
CA ASN A 150 8.44 0.22 12.65
C ASN A 150 9.18 -0.23 13.94
N THR A 151 8.96 0.39 15.09
CA THR A 151 9.45 -0.13 16.38
C THR A 151 8.56 -1.23 16.98
N ASP A 152 7.35 -1.45 16.43
CA ASP A 152 6.39 -2.46 16.95
C ASP A 152 6.04 -3.58 15.96
N ASP A 153 6.55 -3.58 14.72
CA ASP A 153 6.23 -4.64 13.75
C ASP A 153 7.47 -5.19 13.03
N VAL A 154 7.84 -6.40 13.46
CA VAL A 154 8.91 -7.24 12.95
C VAL A 154 8.50 -7.87 11.59
N LEU A 155 9.45 -7.83 10.64
CA LEU A 155 9.50 -8.52 9.33
C LEU A 155 8.75 -7.88 8.15
N ASN A 156 9.46 -7.01 7.42
CA ASN A 156 9.30 -6.95 5.97
C ASN A 156 10.67 -6.80 5.30
N GLU A 157 11.37 -7.92 5.17
CA GLU A 157 12.55 -8.08 4.35
C GLU A 157 12.16 -7.87 2.88
N SER A 158 12.39 -6.65 2.38
CA SER A 158 12.39 -6.34 0.96
C SER A 158 13.82 -6.06 0.55
N GLU A 159 14.38 -7.03 -0.16
CA GLU A 159 15.68 -7.05 -0.84
C GLU A 159 16.15 -5.64 -1.29
N SER A 160 17.04 -5.04 -0.50
CA SER A 160 17.92 -3.97 -0.94
C SER A 160 19.11 -4.61 -1.65
N VAL A 161 19.04 -4.64 -2.99
CA VAL A 161 20.20 -4.88 -3.82
C VAL A 161 21.30 -3.88 -3.48
N SER A 162 22.46 -4.44 -3.18
CA SER A 162 23.67 -3.81 -2.69
C SER A 162 24.23 -2.71 -3.60
N SER A 163 24.84 -1.70 -2.97
CA SER A 163 26.18 -1.21 -3.32
C SER A 163 26.70 -0.34 -2.17
N ASP A 164 27.87 -0.76 -1.66
CA ASP A 164 28.87 -0.04 -0.87
C ASP A 164 28.44 0.73 0.40
N SER A 165 28.78 0.14 1.56
CA SER A 165 29.52 0.85 2.59
C SER A 165 30.17 -0.14 3.56
N GLN A 166 31.50 -0.19 3.53
CA GLN A 166 32.30 -0.88 4.53
C GLN A 166 32.25 -0.15 5.88
N SER A 167 32.45 -0.94 6.94
CA SER A 167 32.82 -0.59 8.32
C SER A 167 31.71 -0.12 9.27
N SER A 168 31.19 -1.04 10.08
CA SER A 168 31.20 -0.95 11.56
C SER A 168 30.36 -2.08 12.20
N GLU A 169 30.85 -3.33 12.19
CA GLU A 169 30.10 -4.48 12.75
C GLU A 169 30.49 -4.84 14.20
N ASP A 170 31.55 -4.29 14.77
CA ASP A 170 32.10 -4.84 16.03
C ASP A 170 31.52 -4.27 17.34
N LEU A 171 30.66 -3.24 17.31
CA LEU A 171 30.10 -2.63 18.53
C LEU A 171 28.61 -2.91 18.77
N SER A 172 27.87 -3.32 17.74
CA SER A 172 26.42 -3.58 17.83
C SER A 172 26.09 -4.93 18.45
N SER A 173 26.99 -5.91 18.38
CA SER A 173 26.73 -7.27 18.87
C SER A 173 26.73 -7.34 20.40
N TYR A 174 27.53 -6.50 21.08
CA TYR A 174 27.71 -6.59 22.54
C TYR A 174 26.54 -6.01 23.33
N PHE A 175 25.87 -4.98 22.80
CA PHE A 175 24.72 -4.34 23.46
C PHE A 175 23.43 -5.17 23.34
N ASN A 176 23.31 -6.00 22.30
CA ASN A 176 22.11 -6.79 22.08
C ASN A 176 22.04 -8.01 23.02
N ASP A 177 23.17 -8.68 23.27
CA ASP A 177 23.20 -9.87 24.15
C ASP A 177 22.82 -9.53 25.60
N VAL A 178 23.33 -8.42 26.15
CA VAL A 178 22.99 -7.99 27.51
C VAL A 178 21.50 -7.67 27.64
N TYR A 179 20.88 -7.10 26.60
CA TYR A 179 19.46 -6.78 26.60
C TYR A 179 18.59 -8.03 26.55
N PHE A 180 18.93 -9.01 25.71
CA PHE A 180 18.21 -10.29 25.65
C PHE A 180 18.36 -11.10 26.94
N GLU A 181 19.54 -11.08 27.56
CA GLU A 181 19.80 -11.75 28.83
C GLU A 181 18.99 -11.11 29.99
N GLN A 182 18.78 -9.79 29.93
CA GLN A 182 17.95 -9.06 30.89
C GLN A 182 16.45 -9.31 30.71
N LEU A 183 15.98 -9.56 29.48
CA LEU A 183 14.61 -10.01 29.19
C LEU A 183 14.39 -11.49 29.56
N ALA A 184 15.42 -12.32 29.46
CA ALA A 184 15.38 -13.73 29.84
C ALA A 184 15.56 -13.95 31.36
N ALA A 185 15.90 -12.91 32.12
CA ALA A 185 16.03 -12.98 33.57
C ALA A 185 14.65 -13.20 34.23
N SER A 186 14.51 -14.34 34.91
CA SER A 186 13.27 -14.84 35.53
C SER A 186 12.67 -13.91 36.59
N ASP A 187 13.47 -12.98 37.12
CA ASP A 187 13.02 -11.97 38.08
C ASP A 187 12.02 -10.97 37.47
N SER A 188 12.12 -10.71 36.16
CA SER A 188 11.20 -9.80 35.45
C SER A 188 9.82 -10.43 35.25
N GLU A 189 9.76 -11.71 34.90
CA GLU A 189 8.53 -12.48 34.69
C GLU A 189 7.77 -12.70 36.01
N GLU A 190 8.48 -12.99 37.10
CA GLU A 190 7.85 -13.15 38.42
C GLU A 190 7.26 -11.83 38.94
N SER A 191 7.91 -10.70 38.63
CA SER A 191 7.40 -9.37 38.98
C SER A 191 6.11 -9.04 38.20
N LEU A 192 6.04 -9.37 36.91
CA LEU A 192 4.86 -9.19 36.07
C LEU A 192 3.70 -10.07 36.56
N CYS A 193 3.96 -11.34 36.87
CA CYS A 193 2.95 -12.25 37.44
C CYS A 193 2.33 -11.71 38.75
N ARG A 194 3.14 -11.09 39.61
CA ARG A 194 2.64 -10.46 40.86
C ARG A 194 1.76 -9.25 40.58
N ILE A 195 2.13 -8.42 39.60
CA ILE A 195 1.36 -7.24 39.20
C ILE A 195 0.02 -7.64 38.58
N GLU A 196 0.03 -8.63 37.68
CA GLU A 196 -1.20 -9.15 37.04
C GLU A 196 -2.15 -9.77 38.06
N ARG A 197 -1.63 -10.61 38.96
CA ARG A 197 -2.43 -11.23 40.02
C ARG A 197 -3.04 -10.19 40.96
N ASN A 198 -2.31 -9.13 41.30
CA ASN A 198 -2.83 -8.04 42.14
C ASN A 198 -3.91 -7.23 41.41
N LYS A 199 -3.76 -6.99 40.11
CA LYS A 199 -4.78 -6.31 39.28
C LYS A 199 -6.04 -7.15 39.10
N GLU A 200 -5.92 -8.46 38.93
CA GLU A 200 -7.07 -9.36 38.86
C GLU A 200 -7.88 -9.31 40.17
N LEU A 201 -7.19 -9.33 41.32
CA LEU A 201 -7.84 -9.23 42.62
C LEU A 201 -8.53 -7.88 42.84
N SER A 202 -7.93 -6.76 42.41
CA SER A 202 -8.60 -5.46 42.49
C SER A 202 -9.85 -5.40 41.62
N LEU A 203 -9.80 -5.97 40.40
CA LEU A 203 -10.96 -6.00 39.50
C LEU A 203 -12.10 -6.86 40.07
N ARG A 204 -11.79 -8.00 40.70
CA ARG A 204 -12.82 -8.83 41.34
C ARG A 204 -13.51 -8.12 42.50
N LEU A 205 -12.76 -7.33 43.28
CA LEU A 205 -13.34 -6.52 44.37
C LEU A 205 -14.16 -5.34 43.84
N GLU A 206 -13.74 -4.74 42.72
CA GLU A 206 -14.51 -3.68 42.03
C GLU A 206 -15.82 -4.23 41.44
N ASP A 207 -15.83 -5.45 40.90
CA ASP A 207 -17.04 -6.12 40.39
C ASP A 207 -18.03 -6.51 41.52
N GLU A 208 -17.54 -6.88 42.70
CA GLU A 208 -18.40 -7.14 43.87
C GLU A 208 -19.09 -5.87 44.37
N HIS A 209 -18.48 -4.69 44.21
CA HIS A 209 -19.07 -3.42 44.59
C HIS A 209 -20.05 -2.84 43.55
N ASN A 210 -20.02 -3.32 42.30
CA ASN A 210 -20.87 -2.82 41.21
C ASN A 210 -22.00 -3.78 40.79
N SER A 211 -22.10 -4.97 41.40
CA SER A 211 -23.11 -5.99 41.07
C SER A 211 -24.36 -5.90 41.96
N GLU A 212 -25.14 -4.83 41.83
CA GLU A 212 -26.56 -4.80 42.28
C GLU A 212 -27.55 -5.05 41.11
N GLY A 213 -27.05 -5.47 39.94
CA GLY A 213 -27.86 -5.75 38.74
C GLY A 213 -27.81 -7.23 38.34
N VAL A 214 -28.84 -7.98 38.72
CA VAL A 214 -29.06 -9.39 38.35
C VAL A 214 -29.02 -9.57 36.82
N SER A 215 -27.95 -10.16 36.31
CA SER A 215 -27.93 -10.76 34.97
C SER A 215 -28.06 -12.27 35.09
N LEU A 216 -29.26 -12.78 34.75
CA LEU A 216 -29.55 -14.20 34.60
C LEU A 216 -28.56 -14.84 33.61
N LYS A 217 -27.62 -15.66 34.10
CA LYS A 217 -26.83 -16.53 33.24
C LYS A 217 -27.70 -17.72 32.83
N ARG A 218 -27.99 -17.83 31.53
CA ARG A 218 -28.49 -19.08 30.94
C ARG A 218 -27.35 -20.08 30.83
N ASP A 219 -27.69 -21.35 31.06
CA ASP A 219 -26.75 -22.45 30.98
C ASP A 219 -26.22 -22.68 29.56
N ARG A 220 -24.96 -23.10 29.61
CA ARG A 220 -23.92 -23.28 28.62
C ARG A 220 -24.19 -24.45 27.67
N GLU A 221 -24.25 -24.18 26.36
CA GLU A 221 -23.96 -25.18 25.32
C GLU A 221 -22.92 -24.63 24.34
N GLY A 222 -21.91 -25.46 24.07
CA GLY A 222 -20.63 -25.06 23.50
C GLY A 222 -20.68 -24.74 22.01
N ASN A 223 -20.37 -23.50 21.68
CA ASN A 223 -19.56 -23.03 20.54
C ASN A 223 -19.81 -21.53 20.38
N SER A 224 -18.97 -20.67 20.98
CA SER A 224 -19.10 -19.23 20.81
C SER A 224 -17.95 -18.66 20.00
N VAL A 225 -18.24 -18.36 18.74
CA VAL A 225 -17.84 -17.08 18.14
C VAL A 225 -18.31 -16.01 19.12
N TYR A 226 -17.45 -15.07 19.50
CA TYR A 226 -17.81 -13.96 20.38
C TYR A 226 -19.00 -13.20 19.77
N VAL A 227 -20.21 -13.46 20.27
CA VAL A 227 -21.36 -12.58 20.05
C VAL A 227 -21.43 -11.71 21.29
N VAL A 228 -20.82 -10.53 21.20
CA VAL A 228 -21.11 -9.45 22.13
C VAL A 228 -22.49 -8.95 21.72
N ASP A 229 -23.51 -9.22 22.53
CA ASP A 229 -24.82 -8.59 22.39
C ASP A 229 -24.67 -7.11 22.72
N VAL A 230 -24.29 -6.32 21.72
CA VAL A 230 -24.26 -4.87 21.82
C VAL A 230 -25.70 -4.39 21.79
N ASN A 231 -26.21 -4.00 22.96
CA ASN A 231 -27.49 -3.30 23.08
C ASN A 231 -27.36 -1.93 22.39
N LEU A 232 -27.64 -1.88 21.08
CA LEU A 232 -27.71 -0.64 20.31
C LEU A 232 -28.97 0.13 20.71
N PRO A 233 -28.85 1.40 21.14
CA PRO A 233 -30.00 2.23 21.43
C PRO A 233 -30.83 2.45 20.15
N PRO A 234 -32.15 2.66 20.28
CA PRO A 234 -33.05 2.83 19.15
C PRO A 234 -32.63 4.03 18.29
N GLU A 235 -32.82 3.91 16.97
CA GLU A 235 -32.32 4.85 15.97
C GLU A 235 -32.77 6.30 16.22
N ASP A 236 -33.98 6.48 16.76
CA ASP A 236 -34.54 7.78 17.08
C ASP A 236 -33.78 8.50 18.21
N GLU A 237 -33.32 7.76 19.22
CA GLU A 237 -32.52 8.32 20.31
C GLU A 237 -31.13 8.72 19.82
N PHE A 238 -30.54 7.91 18.95
CA PHE A 238 -29.25 8.21 18.35
C PHE A 238 -29.32 9.49 17.50
N ARG A 239 -30.36 9.63 16.68
CA ARG A 239 -30.60 10.84 15.87
C ARG A 239 -30.78 12.09 16.73
N ARG A 240 -31.51 11.99 17.86
CA ARG A 240 -31.67 13.10 18.81
C ARG A 240 -30.33 13.51 19.42
N ARG A 241 -29.54 12.55 19.93
CA ARG A 241 -28.21 12.82 20.49
C ARG A 241 -27.27 13.49 19.49
N LEU A 242 -27.32 13.09 18.23
CA LEU A 242 -26.51 13.70 17.17
C LEU A 242 -26.89 15.18 16.93
N LEU A 243 -28.18 15.49 16.97
CA LEU A 243 -28.68 16.86 16.81
C LEU A 243 -28.33 17.73 18.03
N ASP A 244 -28.44 17.18 19.23
CA ASP A 244 -28.09 17.90 20.47
C ASP A 244 -26.58 18.16 20.55
N ALA A 245 -25.75 17.19 20.19
CA ALA A 245 -24.30 17.40 20.08
C ALA A 245 -23.93 18.50 19.07
N LYS A 246 -24.61 18.55 17.91
CA LYS A 246 -24.42 19.64 16.93
C LYS A 246 -24.85 21.00 17.48
N ARG A 247 -25.94 21.06 18.24
CA ARG A 247 -26.41 22.28 18.90
C ARG A 247 -25.43 22.78 19.95
N GLU A 248 -24.91 21.88 20.78
CA GLU A 248 -23.91 22.22 21.80
C GLU A 248 -22.61 22.77 21.19
N VAL A 249 -22.13 22.17 20.10
CA VAL A 249 -20.93 22.66 19.40
C VAL A 249 -21.16 24.06 18.83
N LEU A 250 -22.34 24.32 18.26
CA LEU A 250 -22.70 25.64 17.75
C LEU A 250 -22.84 26.67 18.89
N GLN A 251 -23.42 26.29 20.02
CA GLN A 251 -23.51 27.15 21.21
C GLN A 251 -22.13 27.51 21.75
N LYS A 252 -21.24 26.52 21.91
CA LYS A 252 -19.84 26.75 22.30
C LYS A 252 -19.11 27.69 21.34
N ARG A 253 -19.37 27.56 20.04
CA ARG A 253 -18.80 28.45 19.01
C ARG A 253 -19.35 29.87 19.10
N LEU A 254 -20.65 30.04 19.39
CA LEU A 254 -21.26 31.34 19.59
C LEU A 254 -20.79 32.01 20.88
N GLU A 255 -20.60 31.25 21.96
CA GLU A 255 -20.03 31.75 23.21
C GLU A 255 -18.56 32.17 23.05
N ALA A 256 -17.78 31.40 22.29
CA ALA A 256 -16.39 31.76 21.95
C ALA A 256 -16.28 33.04 21.11
N LEU A 257 -17.30 33.36 20.31
CA LEU A 257 -17.38 34.59 19.52
C LEU A 257 -17.93 35.80 20.29
N ARG A 258 -18.49 35.59 21.49
CA ARG A 258 -18.97 36.66 22.38
C ARG A 258 -17.92 37.11 23.41
N LYS A 259 -16.78 36.41 23.50
CA LYS A 259 -15.57 36.86 24.22
C LYS A 259 -14.65 37.59 23.25
#